data_AF-A0A183CRI7-F1
#
_entry.id   AF-A0A183CRI7-F1
#
_cell.length_a   1.000
_cell.length_b   1.000
_cell.length_c   1.000
_cell.angle_alpha   90.00
_cell.angle_beta   90.00
_cell.angle_gamma   90.00
#
_symmetry.space_group_name_H-M   'P 1'
#
loop_
_entity.id
_entity.type
_entity.pdbx_description
1 polymer ?
#
loop_
_entity_poly.entity_id
_entity_poly.type
_entity_poly.pdbx_seq_one_letter_code
_entity_poly.pdbx_strand_id
1 'polypeptide(L)'
;MEELKGSFGNALEPVNCIIKFWIDEDDDDLEPFELKNNWTGERLTFRQIDKDSLVHSWLLVRCPIGREEAKWREWEKEASDSKWDARNVISIAFNDRDIGDGMLDKNDEGP
;
A
#
# COMPACT_ATOMS: atom_id res chain seq x y z
N MET A 1 2.18 -5.57 7.53
CA MET A 1 2.97 -4.76 6.57
C MET A 1 4.40 -5.24 6.34
N GLU A 2 5.06 -5.92 7.29
CA GLU A 2 6.46 -6.35 7.15
C GLU A 2 6.72 -7.32 5.98
N GLU A 3 5.79 -8.24 5.71
CA GLU A 3 5.91 -9.15 4.55
C GLU A 3 5.93 -8.41 3.20
N LEU A 4 5.11 -7.35 3.05
CA LEU A 4 5.12 -6.51 1.87
C LEU A 4 6.46 -5.78 1.71
N LYS A 5 7.00 -5.24 2.81
CA LYS A 5 8.31 -4.58 2.83
C LYS A 5 9.41 -5.55 2.40
N GLY A 6 9.41 -6.77 2.94
CA GLY A 6 10.35 -7.83 2.58
C GLY A 6 10.22 -8.27 1.12
N SER A 7 8.99 -8.48 0.64
CA SER A 7 8.71 -8.86 -0.75
C SER A 7 9.17 -7.78 -1.74
N PHE A 8 8.95 -6.50 -1.41
CA PHE A 8 9.42 -5.39 -2.23
C PHE A 8 10.96 -5.32 -2.29
N GLY A 9 11.63 -5.51 -1.15
CA GLY A 9 13.10 -5.51 -1.08
C GLY A 9 13.75 -6.65 -1.89
N ASN A 10 13.10 -7.81 -1.95
CA ASN A 10 13.58 -8.98 -2.68
C ASN A 10 13.11 -9.05 -4.14
N ALA A 11 12.30 -8.08 -4.60
CA ALA A 11 11.82 -8.06 -5.97
C ALA A 11 12.98 -7.88 -6.96
N LEU A 12 12.98 -8.72 -8.01
CA LEU A 12 13.98 -8.68 -9.08
C LEU A 12 13.49 -7.96 -10.34
N GLU A 13 12.16 -7.85 -10.49
CA GLU A 13 11.52 -7.21 -11.62
C GLU A 13 10.78 -5.93 -11.17
N PRO A 14 10.89 -4.83 -11.93
CA PRO A 14 10.16 -3.61 -11.65
C PRO A 14 8.66 -3.80 -11.94
N VAL A 15 7.83 -3.29 -11.05
CA VAL A 15 6.37 -3.25 -11.16
C VAL A 15 5.90 -1.90 -10.66
N ASN A 16 5.10 -1.20 -11.45
CA ASN A 16 4.62 0.12 -11.06
C ASN A 16 3.11 0.07 -10.78
N CYS A 17 2.68 0.54 -9.62
CA CYS A 17 1.27 0.58 -9.26
C CYS A 17 0.94 1.71 -8.27
N ILE A 18 -0.32 2.14 -8.29
CA ILE A 18 -0.93 3.00 -7.28
C ILE A 18 -2.13 2.24 -6.74
N ILE A 19 -2.17 2.02 -5.43
CA ILE A 19 -3.25 1.31 -4.76
C ILE A 19 -3.79 2.21 -3.65
N LYS A 20 -5.10 2.43 -3.67
CA LYS A 20 -5.82 3.17 -2.62
C LYS A 20 -6.57 2.18 -1.74
N PHE A 21 -6.34 2.26 -0.44
CA PHE A 21 -7.04 1.48 0.58
C PHE A 21 -8.06 2.36 1.29
N TRP A 22 -9.19 1.75 1.62
CA TRP A 22 -10.24 2.31 2.45
C TRP A 22 -10.29 1.39 3.66
N ILE A 23 -9.86 1.90 4.80
CA ILE A 23 -9.67 1.13 6.03
C ILE A 23 -10.56 1.76 7.10
N ASP A 24 -11.29 0.93 7.85
CA ASP A 24 -12.16 1.41 8.91
C ASP A 24 -11.35 1.98 10.08
N GLU A 25 -11.97 2.81 10.92
CA GLU A 25 -11.27 3.56 11.98
C GLU A 25 -10.63 2.67 13.06
N ASP A 26 -11.08 1.42 13.20
CA ASP A 26 -10.60 0.47 14.22
C ASP A 26 -9.21 -0.12 13.91
N ASP A 27 -8.66 0.10 12.71
CA ASP A 27 -7.34 -0.36 12.26
C ASP A 27 -6.23 0.68 12.57
N ASP A 28 -5.91 0.85 13.86
CA ASP A 28 -4.91 1.80 14.35
C ASP A 28 -3.43 1.38 14.10
N ASP A 29 -3.18 0.14 13.67
CA ASP A 29 -1.82 -0.45 13.58
C ASP A 29 -1.06 -0.13 12.27
N LEU A 30 -1.59 0.78 11.45
CA LEU A 30 -0.97 1.14 10.17
C LEU A 30 -0.04 2.35 10.31
N GLU A 31 1.25 2.10 10.07
CA GLU A 31 2.27 3.14 10.06
C GLU A 31 2.72 3.50 8.64
N PRO A 32 2.88 4.80 8.31
CA PRO A 32 3.42 5.22 7.02
C PRO A 32 4.89 4.81 6.88
N PHE A 33 5.33 4.51 5.65
CA PHE A 33 6.73 4.20 5.38
C PHE A 33 7.15 4.57 3.94
N GLU A 34 8.46 4.68 3.74
CA GLU A 34 9.10 4.79 2.43
C GLU A 34 10.25 3.78 2.34
N LEU A 35 10.30 3.01 1.27
CA LEU A 35 11.36 2.07 0.95
C LEU A 35 11.89 2.31 -0.46
N LYS A 36 13.17 1.99 -0.66
CA LYS A 36 13.82 2.05 -1.97
C LYS A 36 14.44 0.71 -2.29
N ASN A 37 14.14 0.20 -3.48
CA ASN A 37 14.81 -0.96 -4.03
C ASN A 37 15.81 -0.46 -5.08
N ASN A 38 17.10 -0.47 -4.72
CA ASN A 38 18.18 -0.02 -5.59
C ASN A 38 18.45 -1.00 -6.76
N TRP A 39 18.00 -2.25 -6.64
CA TRP A 39 18.15 -3.27 -7.69
C TRP A 39 17.18 -3.00 -8.84
N THR A 40 15.90 -2.78 -8.53
CA THR A 40 14.88 -2.45 -9.54
C THR A 40 14.84 -0.96 -9.87
N GLY A 41 15.45 -0.11 -9.04
CA GLY A 41 15.40 1.34 -9.18
C GLY A 41 14.03 1.91 -8.85
N GLU A 42 13.33 1.37 -7.85
CA GLU A 42 11.97 1.74 -7.49
C GLU A 42 11.86 2.27 -6.06
N ARG A 43 10.80 3.05 -5.82
CA ARG A 43 10.37 3.51 -4.50
C ARG A 43 8.99 2.94 -4.20
N LEU A 44 8.82 2.45 -2.98
CA LEU A 44 7.52 2.10 -2.40
C LEU A 44 7.20 3.06 -1.27
N THR A 45 6.09 3.78 -1.35
CA THR A 45 5.59 4.64 -0.27
C THR A 45 4.22 4.15 0.19
N PHE A 46 3.98 4.20 1.50
CA PHE A 46 2.68 3.98 2.11
C PHE A 46 2.38 5.14 3.03
N ARG A 47 1.24 5.82 2.81
CA ARG A 47 0.87 7.00 3.60
C ARG A 47 -0.64 7.20 3.68
N GLN A 48 -1.10 7.77 4.78
CA GLN A 48 -2.47 8.26 4.91
C GLN A 48 -2.63 9.53 4.07
N ILE A 49 -3.70 9.60 3.28
CA ILE A 49 -4.00 10.74 2.40
C ILE A 49 -5.24 11.51 2.82
N ASP A 50 -6.16 10.86 3.56
CA ASP A 50 -7.32 11.51 4.12
C ASP A 50 -7.77 10.78 5.39
N LYS A 51 -8.31 11.56 6.32
CA LYS A 51 -8.88 11.09 7.59
C LYS A 51 -10.34 11.55 7.62
N ASP A 52 -11.20 10.85 6.90
CA ASP A 52 -12.64 10.99 7.11
C ASP A 52 -13.00 10.33 8.46
N SER A 53 -14.06 10.81 9.09
CA SER A 53 -14.47 10.42 10.45
C SER A 53 -15.04 9.00 10.55
N LEU A 54 -15.11 8.26 9.45
CA LEU A 54 -15.62 6.88 9.39
C LEU A 54 -14.69 5.92 8.64
N VAL A 55 -13.82 6.42 7.76
CA VAL A 55 -12.92 5.61 6.93
C VAL A 55 -11.62 6.37 6.69
N HIS A 56 -10.49 5.69 6.88
CA HIS A 56 -9.16 6.22 6.60
C HIS A 56 -8.74 5.83 5.18
N SER A 57 -8.36 6.82 4.38
CA SER A 57 -7.82 6.59 3.04
C SER A 57 -6.30 6.51 3.12
N TRP A 58 -5.75 5.37 2.70
CA TRP A 58 -4.32 5.14 2.58
C TRP A 58 -3.93 4.94 1.13
N LEU A 59 -2.72 5.37 0.79
CA LEU A 59 -2.17 5.27 -0.55
C LEU A 59 -0.85 4.52 -0.51
N LEU A 60 -0.76 3.44 -1.29
CA LEU A 60 0.46 2.70 -1.56
C LEU A 60 0.89 3.02 -2.99
N VAL A 61 2.10 3.55 -3.16
CA VAL A 61 2.65 3.89 -4.48
C VAL A 61 3.96 3.14 -4.66
N ARG A 62 4.01 2.29 -5.69
CA ARG A 62 5.25 1.71 -6.19
C ARG A 62 5.57 2.36 -7.53
N CYS A 63 6.65 3.13 -7.59
CA CYS A 63 7.01 3.88 -8.79
C CYS A 63 8.52 3.81 -9.09
N PRO A 64 8.90 3.94 -10.37
CA PRO A 64 10.30 3.98 -10.77
C PRO A 64 10.95 5.29 -10.31
N ILE A 65 12.20 5.21 -9.88
CA ILE A 65 13.03 6.34 -9.50
C ILE A 65 13.70 6.88 -10.76
N GLY A 66 13.44 8.15 -11.12
CA GLY A 66 14.08 8.82 -12.25
C GLY A 66 13.11 9.19 -13.38
N ARG A 67 13.32 8.66 -14.58
CA ARG A 67 12.77 9.21 -15.84
C ARG A 67 11.25 9.40 -15.84
N GLU A 68 10.50 8.53 -15.15
CA GLU A 68 9.04 8.61 -15.12
C GLU A 68 8.48 9.23 -13.82
N GLU A 69 9.32 9.63 -12.85
CA GLU A 69 8.85 10.09 -11.53
C GLU A 69 7.87 11.26 -11.62
N ALA A 70 8.07 12.19 -12.57
CA ALA A 70 7.18 13.34 -12.76
C ALA A 70 5.76 12.92 -13.18
N LYS A 71 5.65 11.97 -14.11
CA LYS A 71 4.37 11.41 -14.56
C LYS A 71 3.68 10.65 -13.42
N TRP A 72 4.45 9.94 -12.61
CA TRP A 72 3.93 9.26 -11.42
C TRP A 72 3.39 10.24 -10.37
N ARG A 73 4.01 11.41 -10.19
CA ARG A 73 3.46 12.45 -9.30
C ARG A 73 2.11 12.99 -9.77
N GLU A 74 1.89 13.08 -11.08
CA GLU A 74 0.58 13.48 -11.63
C GLU A 74 -0.48 12.42 -11.35
N TRP A 75 -0.18 11.14 -11.60
CA TRP A 75 -1.09 10.03 -11.29
C TRP A 75 -1.33 9.85 -9.80
N GLU A 76 -0.32 10.07 -8.95
CA GLU A 76 -0.46 10.03 -7.50
C GLU A 76 -1.39 11.15 -7.00
N LYS A 77 -1.29 12.34 -7.59
CA LYS A 77 -2.20 13.44 -7.29
C LYS A 77 -3.64 13.09 -7.68
N GLU A 78 -3.84 12.55 -8.88
CA GLU A 78 -5.15 12.09 -9.36
C GLU A 78 -5.73 11.01 -8.42
N ALA A 79 -4.90 10.07 -7.99
CA ALA A 79 -5.29 8.99 -7.09
C ALA A 79 -5.61 9.47 -5.66
N SER A 80 -4.95 10.53 -5.21
CA SER A 80 -5.22 11.14 -3.89
C SER A 80 -6.51 11.96 -3.88
N ASP A 81 -6.99 12.41 -5.04
CA ASP A 81 -8.16 13.26 -5.14
C ASP A 81 -9.45 12.43 -4.89
N SER A 82 -10.42 13.03 -4.20
CA SER A 82 -11.69 12.36 -3.85
C SER A 82 -12.56 12.09 -5.09
N LYS A 83 -12.34 12.86 -6.17
CA LYS A 83 -13.04 12.75 -7.46
C LYS A 83 -12.40 11.70 -8.37
N TRP A 84 -12.11 10.52 -7.83
CA TRP A 84 -11.53 9.44 -8.63
C TRP A 84 -12.49 9.09 -9.77
N ASP A 85 -12.14 9.46 -11.01
CA ASP A 85 -12.97 9.18 -12.17
C ASP A 85 -13.04 7.67 -12.39
N ALA A 86 -14.24 7.09 -12.27
CA ALA A 86 -14.51 5.65 -12.24
C ALA A 86 -14.16 4.89 -13.55
N ARG A 87 -13.43 5.51 -14.49
CA ARG A 87 -13.17 4.98 -15.83
C ARG A 87 -11.95 4.06 -15.91
N ASN A 88 -10.98 4.18 -14.99
CA ASN A 88 -9.75 3.38 -14.98
C ASN A 88 -9.45 2.81 -13.58
N VAL A 89 -10.48 2.26 -12.92
CA VAL A 89 -10.38 1.76 -11.53
C VAL A 89 -10.78 0.30 -11.49
N ILE A 90 -10.00 -0.49 -10.77
CA ILE A 90 -10.40 -1.83 -10.36
C ILE A 90 -10.68 -1.73 -8.86
N SER A 91 -11.96 -1.80 -8.48
CA SER A 91 -12.37 -1.88 -7.07
C SER A 91 -12.49 -3.34 -6.68
N ILE A 92 -11.79 -3.71 -5.61
CA ILE A 92 -11.81 -5.05 -5.03
C ILE A 92 -12.23 -4.88 -3.58
N ALA A 93 -13.36 -5.47 -3.21
CA ALA A 93 -13.82 -5.52 -1.83
C ALA A 93 -13.32 -6.83 -1.19
N PHE A 94 -12.55 -6.72 -0.11
CA PHE A 94 -12.19 -7.84 0.73
C PHE A 94 -13.22 -7.90 1.88
N ASN A 95 -13.78 -9.07 2.17
CA ASN A 95 -14.56 -9.26 3.39
C ASN A 95 -13.56 -9.67 4.46
N ASP A 96 -13.17 -8.70 5.27
CA ASP A 96 -11.96 -8.65 6.10
C ASP A 96 -12.20 -9.05 7.56
N ARG A 97 -13.43 -9.40 7.94
CA ARG A 97 -13.76 -9.89 9.29
C ARG A 97 -12.88 -11.04 9.79
N ASP A 98 -12.28 -11.80 8.88
CA ASP A 98 -11.38 -12.93 9.19
C ASP A 98 -9.96 -12.77 8.62
N ILE A 99 -9.62 -11.63 7.99
CA ILE A 99 -8.29 -11.38 7.41
C ILE A 99 -7.44 -10.65 8.45
N GLY A 100 -6.94 -11.40 9.42
CA GLY A 100 -6.16 -10.83 10.52
C GLY A 100 -5.66 -11.81 11.58
N ASP A 101 -6.08 -13.08 11.53
CA ASP A 101 -5.66 -14.10 12.52
C ASP A 101 -4.94 -15.30 11.86
N GLY A 102 -4.15 -14.99 10.84
CA GLY A 102 -3.40 -15.96 10.04
C GLY A 102 -2.06 -16.36 10.66
N MET A 103 -2.08 -17.49 11.36
CA MET A 103 -0.94 -18.36 11.71
C MET A 103 -0.15 -17.99 12.99
N LEU A 104 -0.60 -18.53 14.13
CA LEU A 104 0.28 -18.75 15.29
C LEU A 104 1.51 -19.55 14.84
N ASP A 105 2.70 -19.06 15.18
CA ASP A 105 3.93 -19.82 15.06
C ASP A 105 3.76 -21.16 15.80
N LYS A 106 4.08 -22.27 15.14
CA LYS A 106 4.03 -23.63 15.72
C LYS A 106 5.01 -23.87 16.89
N ASN A 107 5.56 -22.81 17.47
CA ASN A 107 6.57 -22.86 18.52
C ASN A 107 6.02 -22.50 19.92
N ASP A 108 4.72 -22.31 20.08
CA ASP A 108 4.07 -22.33 21.40
C ASP A 108 3.88 -23.79 21.90
N GLU A 109 4.97 -24.55 21.99
CA GLU A 109 5.05 -25.67 22.93
C GLU A 109 5.55 -25.12 24.26
N GLY A 110 4.62 -24.88 25.18
CA GLY A 110 4.92 -24.49 26.56
C GLY A 110 5.68 -25.59 27.33
N PRO A 111 6.22 -25.28 28.51
CA PRO A 111 6.57 -26.31 29.50
C PRO A 111 5.34 -26.90 30.18
#